data_AF-A0A935I1H3-F1
#
_entry.id   AF-A0A935I1H3-F1
#
_cell.length_a   1.000
_cell.length_b   1.000
_cell.length_c   1.000
_cell.angle_alpha   90.00
_cell.angle_beta   90.00
_cell.angle_gamma   90.00
#
_symmetry.space_group_name_H-M   'P 1'
#
loop_
_entity.id
_entity.type
_entity.pdbx_description
1 polymer ?
#
loop_
_entity_poly.entity_id
_entity_poly.type
_entity_poly.pdbx_seq_one_letter_code
_entity_poly.pdbx_strand_id
1 'polypeptide(L)' 'MEGMGINHAHIKLYPLHGLGSEFQEMLTEEKIFFDKYKGYITTILGPKATEDELEQVRKLFI' A
#
# COMPACT_ATOMS: atom_id res chain seq x y z
N MET A 1 6.29 9.29 -2.85
CA MET A 1 6.89 9.39 -4.19
C MET A 1 6.58 8.09 -4.90
N GLU A 2 6.02 8.13 -6.11
CA GLU A 2 5.45 6.94 -6.77
C GLU A 2 5.88 6.91 -8.24
N GLY A 3 6.38 5.77 -8.70
CA GLY A 3 6.88 5.56 -10.06
C GLY A 3 8.32 6.02 -10.27
N MET A 4 9.09 5.26 -11.07
CA MET A 4 10.48 5.58 -11.45
C MET A 4 10.66 5.71 -12.98
N GLY A 5 9.57 5.95 -13.72
CA GLY A 5 9.62 6.08 -15.19
C GLY A 5 10.38 7.32 -15.68
N ILE A 6 10.57 8.33 -14.81
CA ILE A 6 11.35 9.54 -15.07
C ILE A 6 12.38 9.69 -13.95
N ASN A 7 13.64 9.93 -14.29
CA ASN A 7 14.75 10.12 -13.34
C ASN A 7 14.72 11.52 -12.71
N HIS A 8 13.63 11.85 -12.02
CA HIS A 8 13.43 13.09 -11.28
C HIS A 8 12.50 12.85 -10.09
N ALA A 9 12.89 13.39 -8.93
CA ALA A 9 12.08 13.35 -7.72
C ALA A 9 10.78 14.15 -7.92
N HIS A 10 9.62 13.49 -7.86
CA HIS A 10 8.33 14.15 -7.98
C HIS A 10 7.26 13.50 -7.09
N ILE A 11 6.21 14.28 -6.83
CA ILE A 11 5.03 13.87 -6.08
C ILE A 11 3.81 14.14 -6.96
N LYS A 12 2.84 13.22 -6.93
CA LYS A 12 1.59 13.36 -7.65
C LYS A 12 0.52 13.88 -6.69
N LEU A 13 -0.18 14.92 -7.10
CA LEU A 13 -1.36 15.44 -6.40
C LEU A 13 -2.59 15.07 -7.22
N TYR A 14 -3.47 14.27 -6.64
CA TYR A 14 -4.69 13.81 -7.28
C TYR A 14 -5.90 14.53 -6.67
N PRO A 15 -6.69 15.28 -7.46
CA PRO A 15 -7.96 15.81 -6.96
C PRO A 15 -8.93 14.63 -6.74
N LEU A 16 -9.49 14.55 -5.55
CA LEU A 16 -10.49 13.53 -5.21
C LEU A 16 -11.88 14.19 -5.20
N HIS A 17 -12.70 13.81 -6.17
CA HIS A 17 -14.09 14.25 -6.25
C HIS A 17 -15.00 13.33 -5.44
N GLY A 18 -16.08 13.88 -4.86
CA GLY A 18 -17.10 13.10 -4.16
C GLY A 18 -16.77 12.72 -2.72
N LEU A 19 -15.68 13.24 -2.15
CA LEU A 19 -15.41 13.12 -0.72
C LEU A 19 -16.28 14.11 0.07
N GLY A 20 -16.86 13.63 1.16
CA GLY A 20 -17.56 14.48 2.13
C GLY A 20 -16.60 15.34 2.95
N SER A 21 -17.16 16.23 3.78
CA SER A 21 -16.38 16.98 4.78
C SER A 21 -15.70 16.09 5.81
N GLU A 22 -16.26 14.89 6.02
CA GLU A 22 -15.68 13.84 6.85
C GLU A 22 -15.14 12.74 5.94
N PHE A 23 -13.92 12.30 6.23
CA PHE A 23 -13.33 11.17 5.54
C PHE A 23 -14.03 9.87 5.98
N GLN A 24 -14.48 9.08 5.01
CA GLN A 24 -14.96 7.72 5.23
C GLN A 24 -14.05 6.74 4.50
N GLU A 25 -13.58 5.74 5.23
CA GLU A 25 -12.75 4.68 4.66
C GLU A 25 -13.59 3.81 3.71
N MET A 26 -13.10 3.62 2.48
CA MET A 26 -13.75 2.78 1.46
C MET A 26 -13.05 1.42 1.31
N LEU A 27 -12.27 1.01 2.30
CA LEU A 27 -11.54 -0.25 2.26
C LEU A 27 -12.49 -1.41 2.60
N THR A 28 -12.26 -2.54 1.93
CA THR A 28 -12.94 -3.79 2.27
C THR A 28 -12.38 -4.36 3.58
N GLU A 29 -13.21 -5.06 4.35
CA GLU A 29 -12.76 -5.83 5.52
C GLU A 29 -11.92 -7.05 5.13
N GLU A 30 -12.09 -7.52 3.89
CA GLU A 30 -11.33 -8.64 3.35
C GLU A 30 -9.83 -8.33 3.33
N LYS A 31 -9.01 -9.28 3.80
CA LYS A 31 -7.56 -9.19 3.75
C LYS A 31 -6.99 -10.33 2.95
N ILE A 32 -6.17 -10.03 1.96
CA ILE A 32 -5.57 -11.06 1.10
C ILE A 32 -4.08 -10.82 0.91
N PHE A 33 -3.34 -11.91 0.93
CA PHE A 33 -1.92 -11.93 0.58
C PHE A 33 -1.66 -13.11 -0.35
N PHE A 34 -0.80 -12.89 -1.35
CA PHE A 34 -0.41 -13.93 -2.28
C PHE A 34 1.11 -14.09 -2.24
N ASP A 35 1.58 -15.26 -1.79
CA ASP A 35 3.02 -15.59 -1.79
C ASP A 35 3.62 -15.61 -3.20
N LYS A 36 2.78 -15.79 -4.21
CA LYS A 36 3.16 -15.82 -5.63
C LYS A 36 2.27 -14.86 -6.41
N TYR A 37 2.91 -14.11 -7.31
CA TYR A 37 2.22 -13.18 -8.20
C TYR A 37 1.16 -13.90 -9.04
N LYS A 38 -0.08 -13.39 -9.01
CA LYS A 38 -1.25 -14.01 -9.64
C LYS A 38 -1.47 -13.57 -11.10
N GLY A 39 -0.61 -12.73 -11.65
CA GLY A 39 -0.83 -12.10 -12.97
C GLY A 39 -1.69 -10.83 -12.92
N TYR A 40 -2.05 -10.37 -11.72
CA TYR A 40 -2.74 -9.09 -11.49
C TYR A 40 -2.34 -8.51 -10.13
N ILE A 41 -2.63 -7.24 -9.93
CA ILE A 41 -2.54 -6.55 -8.64
C ILE A 41 -3.93 -6.11 -8.21
N THR A 42 -4.13 -5.95 -6.90
CA THR A 42 -5.39 -5.47 -6.32
C THR A 42 -5.11 -4.36 -5.32
N THR A 43 -6.13 -3.57 -5.02
CA THR A 43 -6.11 -2.54 -3.97
C THR A 43 -6.57 -3.09 -2.61
N ILE A 44 -6.95 -4.37 -2.52
CA ILE A 44 -7.32 -5.03 -1.27
C ILE A 44 -6.08 -5.13 -0.36
N LEU A 45 -6.25 -4.81 0.92
CA LEU A 45 -5.16 -4.82 1.89
C LEU A 45 -4.72 -6.24 2.24
N GLY A 46 -3.45 -6.38 2.62
CA GLY A 46 -2.92 -7.61 3.22
C GLY A 46 -3.19 -7.71 4.72
N PRO A 47 -3.07 -8.92 5.30
CA PRO A 47 -3.02 -9.10 6.74
C PRO A 47 -1.80 -8.38 7.33
N LYS A 48 -1.89 -7.96 8.60
CA LYS A 48 -0.74 -7.41 9.32
C LYS A 48 0.30 -8.53 9.49
N ALA A 49 1.56 -8.21 9.21
CA ALA A 49 2.68 -9.09 9.52
C ALA A 49 2.82 -9.29 11.03
N THR A 50 3.37 -10.43 11.42
CA THR A 50 3.69 -10.74 12.83
C THR A 50 4.83 -9.85 13.32
N GLU A 51 4.91 -9.65 14.64
CA GLU A 51 5.98 -8.84 15.23
C GLU A 51 7.37 -9.45 14.93
N ASP A 52 7.49 -10.77 14.89
CA ASP A 52 8.74 -11.46 14.53
C ASP A 52 9.18 -11.16 13.09
N GLU A 53 8.25 -11.20 12.12
CA GLU A 53 8.52 -10.83 10.73
C GLU A 53 8.94 -9.36 10.61
N LEU A 54 8.25 -8.46 11.31
CA LEU A 54 8.58 -7.04 11.33
C LEU A 54 9.97 -6.79 11.93
N GLU A 55 10.33 -7.49 13.00
CA GLU A 55 11.65 -7.39 13.64
C GLU A 55 12.76 -7.92 12.71
N GLN A 56 12.50 -8.97 11.94
CA GLN A 56 13.44 -9.46 10.93
C GLN A 56 13.68 -8.41 9.83
N VAL A 57 12.63 -7.76 9.33
CA VAL A 57 12.75 -6.68 8.33
C VAL A 57 13.50 -5.49 8.92
N ARG A 58 13.20 -5.09 10.16
CA ARG A 58 13.86 -3.96 10.83
C ARG A 58 15.39 -4.11 10.88
N LYS A 59 15.88 -5.32 11.16
CA LYS A 59 17.32 -5.65 11.20
C LYS A 59 18.03 -5.52 9.86
N LEU A 60 17.32 -5.41 8.73
CA LEU A 60 17.94 -5.17 7.42
C LEU A 60 18.31 -3.70 7.19
N PHE A 61 17.75 -2.78 7.98
CA PHE A 61 17.94 -1.33 7.84
C PHE A 61 18.84 -0.72 8.91
N ILE A 62 19.32 -1.53 9.87
CA ILE A 62 20.21 -1.14 10.98
C ILE A 62 21.50 -1.95 10.84
#